data_AF-A0A2V9KLX6-F1
#
_entry.id   AF-A0A2V9KLX6-F1
#
_cell.length_a   1.000
_cell.length_b   1.000
_cell.length_c   1.000
_cell.angle_alpha   90.00
_cell.angle_beta   90.00
_cell.angle_gamma   90.00
#
_symmetry.space_group_name_H-M   'P 1'
#
loop_
_entity.id
_entity.type
_entity.pdbx_description
1 polymer ?
#
loop_
_entity_poly.entity_id
_entity_poly.type
_entity_poly.pdbx_seq_one_letter_code
_entity_poly.pdbx_strand_id
1 'polypeptide(L)'
;MAEMSEEARWPQNTKTLIAGLVAARFVLEVAGASHAVTQFLSSTVALFLGAIYLGAVAPLRGVTRIRNLVLPSMVLTLWTVGWVVSAIIVSAVLQFHGSHFPNPEDFSSWSQLRAHVTLHLAQIPVYAVLVFILMAVPFFVHRWPVTVGPVAVLGALVVIRYWVEGMGLDPTRASAWSSTVAVLLSGLYLGAMGPRLGLEGSMPFFIPAIVIAWAWRFWVFLAAVVGATFPVYKTHFFDPSRGRAAVRLVELMGLGILEGFVFGVVIWIMAMCISRATRRTTAA
;
A
#
# COMPACT_ATOMS: atom_id res chain seq x y z
N MET A 1 -5.93 26.77 -23.36
CA MET A 1 -5.50 25.69 -22.47
C MET A 1 -5.61 26.21 -21.05
N ALA A 2 -6.66 25.83 -20.33
CA ALA A 2 -6.89 26.32 -18.97
C ALA A 2 -5.81 25.75 -18.03
N GLU A 3 -5.16 26.63 -17.27
CA GLU A 3 -4.25 26.26 -16.19
C GLU A 3 -5.03 25.44 -15.15
N MET A 4 -4.89 24.11 -15.23
CA MET A 4 -5.26 23.27 -14.10
C MET A 4 -4.43 23.71 -12.89
N SER A 5 -5.11 24.18 -11.84
CA SER A 5 -4.47 24.55 -10.58
C SER A 5 -3.56 23.43 -10.09
N GLU A 6 -2.48 23.79 -9.39
CA GLU A 6 -1.49 22.84 -8.86
C GLU A 6 -2.14 21.74 -7.98
N GLU A 7 -3.26 22.06 -7.35
CA GLU A 7 -4.11 21.14 -6.57
C GLU A 7 -4.73 20.01 -7.41
N ALA A 8 -5.00 20.23 -8.70
CA ALA A 8 -5.57 19.23 -9.59
C ALA A 8 -4.49 18.33 -10.24
N ARG A 9 -3.21 18.73 -10.22
CA ARG A 9 -2.11 18.00 -10.88
C ARG A 9 -1.65 16.75 -10.12
N TRP A 10 -1.65 16.77 -8.79
CA TRP A 10 -1.07 15.65 -8.03
C TRP A 10 -1.89 14.34 -8.08
N PRO A 11 -3.25 14.34 -8.04
CA PRO A 11 -4.01 13.11 -8.26
C PRO A 11 -3.93 12.69 -9.72
N GLN A 12 -3.76 13.65 -10.64
CA GLN A 12 -3.58 13.38 -12.06
C GLN A 12 -2.30 12.60 -12.32
N ASN A 13 -1.17 13.00 -11.73
CA ASN A 13 0.11 12.30 -11.90
C ASN A 13 0.03 10.85 -11.43
N THR A 14 -0.61 10.57 -10.28
CA THR A 14 -0.80 9.20 -9.80
C THR A 14 -1.70 8.39 -10.74
N LYS A 15 -2.80 8.97 -11.23
CA LYS A 15 -3.68 8.31 -12.23
C LYS A 15 -2.94 8.03 -13.54
N THR A 16 -2.12 8.96 -14.01
CA THR A 16 -1.31 8.80 -15.23
C THR A 16 -0.24 7.72 -15.05
N LEU A 17 0.43 7.68 -13.90
CA LEU A 17 1.41 6.65 -13.58
C LEU A 17 0.76 5.26 -13.58
N ILE A 18 -0.39 5.10 -12.90
CA ILE A 18 -1.10 3.81 -12.86
C ILE A 18 -1.54 3.40 -14.27
N ALA A 19 -2.15 4.32 -15.04
CA ALA A 19 -2.53 4.04 -16.42
C ALA A 19 -1.32 3.62 -17.27
N GLY A 20 -0.19 4.33 -17.13
CA GLY A 20 1.07 3.99 -17.79
C GLY A 20 1.60 2.62 -17.40
N LEU A 21 1.48 2.22 -16.13
CA LEU A 21 1.88 0.88 -15.66
C LEU A 21 0.99 -0.22 -16.24
N VAL A 22 -0.33 -0.01 -16.32
CA VAL A 22 -1.24 -0.97 -16.97
C VAL A 22 -0.89 -1.12 -18.45
N ALA A 23 -0.70 -0.01 -19.17
CA ALA A 23 -0.32 -0.01 -20.57
C ALA A 23 1.05 -0.65 -20.80
N ALA A 24 2.06 -0.31 -19.99
CA ALA A 24 3.40 -0.89 -20.09
C ALA A 24 3.39 -2.39 -19.84
N ARG A 25 2.65 -2.86 -18.83
CA ARG A 25 2.46 -4.29 -18.57
C ARG A 25 1.84 -4.99 -19.79
N PHE A 26 0.75 -4.43 -20.31
CA PHE A 26 0.07 -4.99 -21.48
C PHE A 26 1.00 -5.08 -22.70
N VAL A 27 1.74 -4.01 -23.00
CA VAL A 27 2.69 -3.98 -24.13
C VAL A 27 3.81 -5.02 -23.94
N LEU A 28 4.36 -5.15 -22.73
CA LEU A 28 5.39 -6.15 -22.45
C LEU A 28 4.88 -7.59 -22.58
N GLU A 29 3.66 -7.86 -22.12
CA GLU A 29 3.03 -9.19 -22.26
C GLU A 29 2.78 -9.52 -23.75
N VAL A 30 2.28 -8.57 -24.54
CA VAL A 30 2.10 -8.73 -25.99
C VAL A 30 3.44 -8.92 -26.70
N ALA A 31 4.51 -8.27 -26.23
CA ALA A 31 5.87 -8.43 -26.75
C ALA A 31 6.55 -9.76 -26.33
N GLY A 32 5.87 -10.63 -25.57
CA GLY A 32 6.38 -11.93 -25.17
C GLY A 32 7.29 -11.92 -23.94
N ALA A 33 7.27 -10.85 -23.14
CA ALA A 33 7.98 -10.85 -21.86
C ALA A 33 7.42 -11.94 -20.93
N SER A 34 8.29 -12.57 -20.14
CA SER A 34 7.86 -13.65 -19.25
C SER A 34 6.90 -13.14 -18.18
N HIS A 35 5.96 -13.99 -17.79
CA HIS A 35 4.97 -13.66 -16.75
C HIS A 35 5.63 -13.23 -15.44
N ALA A 36 6.77 -13.84 -15.09
CA ALA A 36 7.54 -13.47 -13.91
C ALA A 36 8.05 -12.01 -13.93
N VAL A 37 8.30 -11.44 -15.12
CA VAL A 37 8.74 -10.05 -15.28
C VAL A 37 7.56 -9.09 -15.27
N THR A 38 6.45 -9.44 -15.93
CA THR A 38 5.27 -8.56 -16.05
C THR A 38 4.42 -8.53 -14.78
N GLN A 39 4.50 -9.57 -13.94
CA GLN A 39 3.89 -9.63 -12.61
C GLN A 39 4.34 -8.48 -11.67
N PHE A 40 5.60 -8.01 -11.80
CA PHE A 40 6.08 -6.86 -11.02
C PHE A 40 5.35 -5.55 -11.37
N LEU A 41 4.74 -5.46 -12.54
CA LEU A 41 3.94 -4.32 -13.00
C LEU A 41 2.44 -4.49 -12.67
N SER A 42 2.13 -5.12 -11.53
CA SER A 42 0.75 -5.34 -11.11
C SER A 42 0.02 -4.02 -10.86
N SER A 43 -1.09 -3.82 -11.59
CA SER A 43 -1.98 -2.67 -11.49
C SER A 43 -2.56 -2.51 -10.09
N THR A 44 -2.80 -3.62 -9.39
CA THR A 44 -3.29 -3.62 -8.01
C THR A 44 -2.22 -3.17 -7.02
N VAL A 45 -0.95 -3.60 -7.18
CA VAL A 45 0.17 -3.05 -6.38
C VAL A 45 0.22 -1.53 -6.57
N ALA A 46 0.23 -1.09 -7.83
CA ALA A 46 0.34 0.31 -8.20
C ALA A 46 -0.80 1.16 -7.63
N LEU A 47 -2.04 0.65 -7.67
CA LEU A 47 -3.20 1.28 -7.06
C LEU A 47 -3.01 1.47 -5.56
N PHE A 48 -2.58 0.44 -4.84
CA PHE A 48 -2.41 0.49 -3.39
C PHE A 48 -1.24 1.40 -2.96
N LEU A 49 -0.12 1.36 -3.68
CA LEU A 49 0.99 2.28 -3.45
C LEU A 49 0.60 3.74 -3.76
N GLY A 50 -0.15 3.93 -4.85
CA GLY A 50 -0.74 5.22 -5.20
C GLY A 50 -1.68 5.73 -4.10
N ALA A 51 -2.51 4.87 -3.52
CA ALA A 51 -3.39 5.21 -2.40
C ALA A 51 -2.60 5.69 -1.17
N ILE A 52 -1.57 4.94 -0.77
CA ILE A 52 -0.70 5.29 0.37
C ILE A 52 0.00 6.64 0.12
N TYR A 53 0.58 6.83 -1.07
CA TYR A 53 1.19 8.09 -1.48
C TYR A 53 0.19 9.25 -1.41
N LEU A 54 -1.00 9.06 -1.97
CA LEU A 54 -1.98 10.13 -2.02
C LEU A 54 -2.46 10.52 -0.62
N GLY A 55 -2.67 9.53 0.26
CA GLY A 55 -3.01 9.77 1.67
C GLY A 55 -1.93 10.49 2.46
N ALA A 56 -0.65 10.18 2.19
CA ALA A 56 0.49 10.84 2.82
C ALA A 56 0.67 12.31 2.37
N VAL A 57 0.40 12.60 1.11
CA VAL A 57 0.61 13.94 0.52
C VAL A 57 -0.59 14.86 0.71
N ALA A 58 -1.82 14.32 0.82
CA ALA A 58 -3.04 15.11 0.94
C ALA A 58 -2.98 16.21 2.02
N PRO A 59 -2.51 15.94 3.26
CA PRO A 59 -2.35 16.98 4.29
C PRO A 59 -1.41 18.12 3.89
N LEU A 60 -0.33 17.81 3.18
CA LEU A 60 0.67 18.79 2.72
C LEU A 60 0.11 19.71 1.65
N ARG A 61 -0.98 19.29 1.00
CA ARG A 61 -1.72 20.06 -0.01
C ARG A 61 -2.99 20.72 0.57
N GLY A 62 -3.05 20.90 1.89
CA GLY A 62 -4.16 21.61 2.56
C GLY A 62 -5.43 20.77 2.75
N VAL A 63 -5.44 19.48 2.41
CA VAL A 63 -6.59 18.61 2.66
C VAL A 63 -6.62 18.22 4.13
N THR A 64 -7.61 18.72 4.87
CA THR A 64 -7.71 18.51 6.33
C THR A 64 -8.91 17.65 6.76
N ARG A 65 -9.90 17.45 5.88
CA ARG A 65 -11.11 16.66 6.18
C ARG A 65 -11.04 15.28 5.53
N ILE A 66 -11.18 14.22 6.32
CA ILE A 66 -11.13 12.83 5.82
C ILE A 66 -12.17 12.51 4.76
N ARG A 67 -13.36 13.13 4.82
CA ARG A 67 -14.40 12.96 3.80
C ARG A 67 -13.91 13.36 2.39
N ASN A 68 -12.92 14.23 2.31
CA ASN A 68 -12.32 14.66 1.05
C ASN A 68 -11.42 13.57 0.43
N LEU A 69 -11.18 12.44 1.11
CA LEU A 69 -10.50 11.27 0.56
C LEU A 69 -11.47 10.28 -0.12
N VAL A 70 -12.77 10.37 0.14
CA VAL A 70 -13.78 9.45 -0.42
C VAL A 70 -13.86 9.55 -1.93
N LEU A 71 -13.95 10.77 -2.47
CA LEU A 71 -14.01 10.95 -3.92
C LEU A 71 -12.69 10.52 -4.61
N PRO A 72 -11.50 10.93 -4.13
CA PRO A 72 -10.23 10.41 -4.66
C PRO A 72 -10.10 8.89 -4.65
N SER A 73 -10.54 8.21 -3.58
CA SER A 73 -10.47 6.74 -3.53
C SER A 73 -11.38 6.10 -4.57
N MET A 74 -12.62 6.58 -4.71
CA MET A 74 -13.55 6.09 -5.73
C MET A 74 -13.02 6.34 -7.15
N VAL A 75 -12.54 7.56 -7.42
CA VAL A 75 -12.01 7.94 -8.75
C VAL A 75 -10.80 7.09 -9.10
N LEU A 76 -9.86 6.89 -8.17
CA LEU A 76 -8.64 6.12 -8.42
C LEU A 76 -8.97 4.65 -8.72
N THR A 77 -9.91 4.06 -7.96
CA THR A 77 -10.37 2.69 -8.18
C THR A 77 -11.09 2.55 -9.51
N LEU A 78 -12.07 3.41 -9.81
CA LEU A 78 -12.80 3.40 -11.08
C LEU A 78 -11.87 3.56 -12.27
N TRP A 79 -10.90 4.47 -12.17
CA TRP A 79 -9.91 4.70 -13.20
C TRP A 79 -9.07 3.45 -13.46
N THR A 80 -8.57 2.81 -12.40
CA THR A 80 -7.74 1.60 -12.52
C THR A 80 -8.53 0.44 -13.11
N VAL A 81 -9.75 0.20 -12.60
CA VAL A 81 -10.61 -0.87 -13.11
C VAL A 81 -11.01 -0.60 -14.57
N GLY A 82 -11.27 0.65 -14.94
CA GLY A 82 -11.55 1.03 -16.33
C GLY A 82 -10.41 0.69 -17.29
N TRP A 83 -9.15 0.94 -16.89
CA TRP A 83 -7.97 0.54 -17.68
C TRP A 83 -7.80 -0.98 -17.77
N VAL A 84 -8.02 -1.70 -16.66
CA VAL A 84 -7.98 -3.17 -16.65
C VAL A 84 -9.04 -3.75 -17.59
N VAL A 85 -10.30 -3.31 -17.48
CA VAL A 85 -11.40 -3.75 -18.36
C VAL A 85 -11.09 -3.42 -19.83
N SER A 86 -10.53 -2.24 -20.09
CA SER A 86 -10.13 -1.85 -21.45
C SER A 86 -9.06 -2.80 -22.01
N ALA A 87 -8.04 -3.14 -21.21
CA ALA A 87 -7.02 -4.09 -21.60
C ALA A 87 -7.60 -5.49 -21.88
N ILE A 88 -8.53 -5.97 -21.05
CA ILE A 88 -9.24 -7.25 -21.27
C ILE A 88 -9.98 -7.24 -22.60
N ILE A 89 -10.80 -6.21 -22.86
CA ILE A 89 -11.61 -6.11 -24.08
C ILE A 89 -10.71 -6.03 -25.33
N VAL A 90 -9.71 -5.14 -25.32
CA VAL A 90 -8.78 -4.99 -26.46
C VAL A 90 -8.04 -6.30 -26.72
N SER A 91 -7.58 -6.96 -25.66
CA SER A 91 -6.87 -8.24 -25.77
C SER A 91 -7.74 -9.35 -26.33
N ALA A 92 -9.00 -9.44 -25.91
CA ALA A 92 -9.94 -10.44 -26.40
C ALA A 92 -10.32 -10.20 -27.87
N VAL A 93 -10.62 -8.95 -28.24
CA VAL A 93 -10.98 -8.56 -29.62
C VAL A 93 -9.83 -8.80 -30.60
N LEU A 94 -8.60 -8.50 -30.19
CA LEU A 94 -7.41 -8.66 -31.03
C LEU A 94 -6.75 -10.04 -30.91
N GLN A 95 -7.34 -10.96 -30.14
CA GLN A 95 -6.86 -12.33 -29.90
C GLN A 95 -5.39 -12.42 -29.43
N PHE A 96 -4.99 -11.53 -28.52
CA PHE A 96 -3.65 -11.59 -27.92
C PHE A 96 -3.57 -12.69 -26.85
N HIS A 97 -3.30 -13.92 -27.29
CA HIS A 97 -3.20 -15.10 -26.41
C HIS A 97 -2.03 -15.07 -25.41
N GLY A 98 -1.04 -14.18 -25.58
CA GLY A 98 0.06 -13.98 -24.63
C GLY A 98 -0.27 -13.04 -23.45
N SER A 99 -1.42 -12.37 -23.50
CA SER A 99 -1.87 -11.42 -22.47
C SER A 99 -2.53 -12.15 -21.31
N HIS A 100 -2.23 -11.73 -20.08
CA HIS A 100 -2.83 -12.31 -18.87
C HIS A 100 -4.16 -11.65 -18.47
N PHE A 101 -4.63 -10.69 -19.27
CA PHE A 101 -5.88 -9.98 -19.01
C PHE A 101 -7.11 -10.84 -19.34
N PRO A 102 -7.24 -11.41 -20.55
CA PRO A 102 -8.32 -12.36 -20.86
C PRO A 102 -7.95 -13.80 -20.48
N ASN A 103 -8.95 -14.56 -20.05
CA ASN A 103 -8.87 -16.02 -19.92
C ASN A 103 -9.02 -16.68 -21.31
N PRO A 104 -8.57 -17.94 -21.49
CA PRO A 104 -8.73 -18.67 -22.74
C PRO A 104 -10.18 -18.73 -23.24
N GLU A 105 -11.15 -18.79 -22.32
CA GLU A 105 -12.59 -18.83 -22.60
C GLU A 105 -13.16 -17.49 -23.10
N ASP A 106 -12.48 -16.38 -22.80
CA ASP A 106 -12.94 -15.04 -23.19
C ASP A 106 -12.77 -14.79 -24.70
N PHE A 107 -11.85 -15.50 -25.35
CA PHE A 107 -11.60 -15.38 -26.80
C PHE A 107 -12.68 -16.02 -27.66
N SER A 108 -13.36 -17.04 -27.12
CA SER A 108 -14.34 -17.83 -27.89
C SER A 108 -15.78 -17.46 -27.57
N SER A 109 -16.04 -16.72 -26.48
CA SER A 109 -17.39 -16.39 -26.05
C SER A 109 -17.54 -14.98 -25.47
N TRP A 110 -18.37 -14.18 -26.14
CA TRP A 110 -18.78 -12.86 -25.66
C TRP A 110 -19.52 -12.91 -24.32
N SER A 111 -20.23 -14.00 -24.03
CA SER A 111 -20.92 -14.13 -22.74
C SER A 111 -19.94 -14.38 -21.60
N GLN A 112 -18.86 -15.13 -21.84
CA GLN A 112 -17.78 -15.33 -20.87
C GLN A 112 -16.99 -14.05 -20.64
N LEU A 113 -16.62 -13.35 -21.71
CA LEU A 113 -15.97 -12.04 -21.62
C LEU A 113 -16.82 -11.05 -20.82
N ARG A 114 -18.14 -11.01 -21.05
CA ARG A 114 -19.06 -10.17 -20.27
C ARG A 114 -19.08 -10.56 -18.79
N ALA A 115 -19.13 -11.86 -18.48
CA ALA A 115 -19.12 -12.35 -17.10
C ALA A 115 -17.80 -11.95 -16.39
N HIS A 116 -16.66 -12.11 -17.06
CA HIS A 116 -15.35 -11.71 -16.54
C HIS A 116 -15.25 -10.21 -16.30
N VAL A 117 -15.68 -9.37 -17.25
CA VAL A 117 -15.74 -7.91 -17.06
C VAL A 117 -16.66 -7.54 -15.89
N THR A 118 -17.82 -8.18 -15.79
CA THR A 118 -18.79 -7.93 -14.71
C THR A 118 -18.19 -8.26 -13.33
N LEU A 119 -17.36 -9.30 -13.24
CA LEU A 119 -16.64 -9.64 -12.02
C LEU A 119 -15.70 -8.52 -11.57
N HIS A 120 -14.94 -7.92 -12.49
CA HIS A 120 -14.08 -6.77 -12.17
C HIS A 120 -14.88 -5.54 -11.76
N LEU A 121 -16.03 -5.28 -12.39
CA LEU A 121 -16.91 -4.19 -11.99
C LEU A 121 -17.50 -4.43 -10.59
N ALA A 122 -17.87 -5.66 -10.25
CA ALA A 122 -18.37 -6.02 -8.93
C ALA A 122 -17.31 -5.87 -7.82
N GLN A 123 -16.01 -5.88 -8.16
CA GLN A 123 -14.92 -5.65 -7.21
C GLN A 123 -14.70 -4.15 -6.88
N ILE A 124 -15.26 -3.23 -7.67
CA ILE A 124 -15.08 -1.78 -7.47
C ILE A 124 -15.40 -1.33 -6.03
N PRO A 125 -16.54 -1.71 -5.40
CA PRO A 125 -16.86 -1.26 -4.05
C PRO A 125 -15.82 -1.74 -3.03
N VAL A 126 -15.36 -2.98 -3.16
CA VAL A 126 -14.38 -3.57 -2.24
C VAL A 126 -13.02 -2.88 -2.37
N TYR A 127 -12.56 -2.66 -3.60
CA TYR A 127 -11.32 -1.92 -3.82
C TYR A 127 -11.42 -0.45 -3.41
N ALA A 128 -12.56 0.21 -3.61
CA ALA A 128 -12.75 1.59 -3.17
C ALA A 128 -12.66 1.72 -1.65
N VAL A 129 -13.23 0.77 -0.90
CA VAL A 129 -13.09 0.71 0.57
C VAL A 129 -11.64 0.48 0.97
N LEU A 130 -10.95 -0.47 0.34
CA LEU A 130 -9.55 -0.76 0.66
C LEU A 130 -8.64 0.44 0.34
N VAL A 131 -8.78 1.04 -0.84
CA VAL A 131 -8.05 2.25 -1.25
C VAL A 131 -8.31 3.40 -0.29
N PHE A 132 -9.56 3.59 0.16
CA PHE A 132 -9.89 4.59 1.16
C PHE A 132 -9.17 4.33 2.49
N ILE A 133 -9.15 3.09 2.98
CA ILE A 133 -8.44 2.71 4.21
C ILE A 133 -6.93 2.99 4.04
N LEU A 134 -6.34 2.59 2.92
CA LEU A 134 -4.92 2.81 2.62
C LEU A 134 -4.56 4.31 2.58
N MET A 135 -5.44 5.16 2.06
CA MET A 135 -5.26 6.62 2.11
C MET A 135 -5.44 7.17 3.53
N ALA A 136 -6.42 6.66 4.26
CA ALA A 136 -6.82 7.20 5.55
C ALA A 136 -5.74 7.04 6.62
N VAL A 137 -4.99 5.94 6.65
CA VAL A 137 -3.95 5.70 7.65
C VAL A 137 -2.84 6.77 7.64
N PRO A 138 -2.09 6.99 6.53
CA PRO A 138 -1.07 8.04 6.48
C PRO A 138 -1.69 9.44 6.64
N PHE A 139 -2.93 9.63 6.18
CA PHE A 139 -3.66 10.87 6.39
C PHE A 139 -3.91 11.14 7.88
N PHE A 140 -4.36 10.15 8.67
CA PHE A 140 -4.65 10.36 10.08
C PHE A 140 -3.39 10.72 10.88
N VAL A 141 -2.28 10.04 10.62
CA VAL A 141 -1.03 10.25 11.36
C VAL A 141 -0.35 11.59 11.05
N HIS A 142 -0.85 12.38 10.09
CA HIS A 142 -0.39 13.75 9.80
C HIS A 142 -0.34 14.69 11.02
N ARG A 143 -1.12 14.39 12.08
CA ARG A 143 -1.08 15.13 13.34
C ARG A 143 0.29 15.05 14.02
N TRP A 144 1.08 14.03 13.69
CA TRP A 144 2.49 13.90 13.98
C TRP A 144 3.25 13.83 12.66
N PRO A 145 3.57 14.96 12.00
CA PRO A 145 4.11 14.98 10.63
C PRO A 145 5.34 14.08 10.43
N VAL A 146 6.19 13.97 11.46
CA VAL A 146 7.36 13.09 11.49
C VAL A 146 7.03 11.60 11.30
N THR A 147 5.78 11.18 11.52
CA THR A 147 5.35 9.78 11.39
C THR A 147 4.86 9.42 9.99
N VAL A 148 4.44 10.40 9.18
CA VAL A 148 3.77 10.16 7.89
C VAL A 148 4.66 9.35 6.94
N GLY A 149 5.90 9.79 6.75
CA GLY A 149 6.88 9.11 5.89
C GLY A 149 7.14 7.66 6.33
N PRO A 150 7.59 7.43 7.58
CA PRO A 150 7.76 6.08 8.12
C PRO A 150 6.53 5.18 7.96
N VAL A 151 5.34 5.68 8.30
CA VAL A 151 4.09 4.92 8.20
C VAL A 151 3.77 4.55 6.75
N ALA A 152 3.97 5.46 5.80
CA ALA A 152 3.76 5.21 4.38
C ALA A 152 4.75 4.15 3.84
N VAL A 153 6.03 4.25 4.19
CA VAL A 153 7.06 3.28 3.78
C VAL A 153 6.77 1.90 4.34
N LEU A 154 6.40 1.80 5.62
CA LEU A 154 6.05 0.53 6.26
C LEU A 154 4.81 -0.11 5.59
N GLY A 155 3.80 0.69 5.26
CA GLY A 155 2.62 0.23 4.52
C GLY A 155 2.98 -0.28 3.12
N ALA A 156 3.83 0.47 2.39
CA ALA A 156 4.29 0.08 1.07
C ALA A 156 5.04 -1.26 1.08
N LEU A 157 5.94 -1.47 2.05
CA LEU A 157 6.68 -2.72 2.21
C LEU A 157 5.74 -3.91 2.50
N VAL A 158 4.74 -3.71 3.38
CA VAL A 158 3.75 -4.75 3.67
C VAL A 158 2.93 -5.09 2.42
N VAL A 159 2.47 -4.09 1.66
CA VAL A 159 1.72 -4.29 0.41
C VAL A 159 2.57 -5.05 -0.61
N ILE A 160 3.81 -4.64 -0.84
CA ILE A 160 4.72 -5.31 -1.78
C ILE A 160 4.94 -6.74 -1.35
N ARG A 161 5.25 -6.98 -0.08
CA ARG A 161 5.49 -8.34 0.44
C ARG A 161 4.26 -9.22 0.31
N TYR A 162 3.08 -8.73 0.69
CA TYR A 162 1.82 -9.46 0.55
C TYR A 162 1.60 -9.91 -0.89
N TRP A 163 1.91 -9.04 -1.85
CA TRP A 163 1.77 -9.34 -3.26
C TRP A 163 2.83 -10.26 -3.84
N VAL A 164 4.10 -10.10 -3.46
CA VAL A 164 5.16 -11.02 -3.85
C VAL A 164 4.83 -12.45 -3.39
N GLU A 165 4.34 -12.60 -2.16
CA GLU A 165 3.93 -13.91 -1.63
C GLU A 165 2.64 -14.43 -2.28
N GLY A 166 1.64 -13.57 -2.46
CA GLY A 166 0.39 -13.94 -3.11
C GLY A 166 0.57 -14.41 -4.56
N MET A 167 1.63 -13.96 -5.24
CA MET A 167 2.00 -14.41 -6.59
C MET A 167 2.86 -15.68 -6.60
N GLY A 168 3.17 -16.26 -5.43
CA GLY A 168 3.95 -17.49 -5.31
C GLY A 168 5.44 -17.31 -5.63
N LEU A 169 5.95 -16.07 -5.56
CA LEU A 169 7.39 -15.83 -5.74
C LEU A 169 8.18 -16.42 -4.57
N ASP A 170 9.44 -16.77 -4.83
CA ASP A 170 10.30 -17.46 -3.88
C ASP A 170 10.37 -16.75 -2.50
N PRO A 171 10.33 -17.49 -1.38
CA PRO A 171 10.36 -16.93 -0.03
C PRO A 171 11.54 -16.00 0.25
N THR A 172 12.70 -16.24 -0.38
CA THR A 172 13.87 -15.36 -0.24
C THR A 172 13.60 -13.97 -0.80
N ARG A 173 12.92 -13.87 -1.96
CA ARG A 173 12.52 -12.59 -2.56
C ARG A 173 11.45 -11.90 -1.71
N ALA A 174 10.52 -12.64 -1.12
CA ALA A 174 9.53 -12.09 -0.21
C ALA A 174 10.17 -11.52 1.09
N SER A 175 11.16 -12.22 1.64
CA SER A 175 11.85 -11.80 2.87
C SER A 175 12.67 -10.51 2.70
N ALA A 176 13.14 -10.20 1.49
CA ALA A 176 13.84 -8.96 1.18
C ALA A 176 12.97 -7.71 1.43
N TRP A 177 11.65 -7.86 1.40
CA TRP A 177 10.68 -6.80 1.70
C TRP A 177 10.24 -6.79 3.17
N SER A 178 11.03 -7.39 4.06
CA SER A 178 10.74 -7.40 5.50
C SER A 178 10.74 -5.98 6.08
N SER A 179 9.64 -5.63 6.73
CA SER A 179 9.46 -4.34 7.38
C SER A 179 10.28 -4.18 8.67
N THR A 180 10.88 -5.23 9.22
CA THR A 180 11.58 -5.18 10.51
C THR A 180 12.75 -4.20 10.51
N VAL A 181 13.54 -4.17 9.44
CA VAL A 181 14.64 -3.19 9.29
C VAL A 181 14.08 -1.77 9.14
N ALA A 182 12.99 -1.60 8.38
CA ALA A 182 12.35 -0.30 8.20
C ALA A 182 11.76 0.25 9.51
N VAL A 183 11.27 -0.61 10.41
CA VAL A 183 10.83 -0.22 11.76
C VAL A 183 11.99 0.36 12.56
N LEU A 184 13.17 -0.27 12.51
CA LEU A 184 14.36 0.25 13.20
C LEU A 184 14.88 1.54 12.56
N LEU A 185 14.87 1.62 11.22
CA LEU A 185 15.20 2.85 10.48
C LEU A 185 14.27 4.00 10.82
N SER A 186 13.03 3.70 11.25
CA SER A 186 12.11 4.73 11.73
C SER A 186 12.60 5.38 13.03
N GLY A 187 13.30 4.65 13.90
CA GLY A 187 13.97 5.23 15.08
C GLY A 187 15.13 6.15 14.71
N LEU A 188 15.91 5.78 13.70
CA LEU A 188 16.97 6.62 13.13
C LEU A 188 16.41 7.92 12.54
N TYR A 189 15.41 7.79 11.68
CA TYR A 189 14.71 8.92 11.09
C TYR A 189 14.10 9.84 12.15
N LEU A 190 13.36 9.27 13.11
CA LEU A 190 12.69 10.02 14.15
C LEU A 190 13.70 10.77 15.04
N GLY A 191 14.81 10.14 15.42
CA GLY A 191 15.86 10.79 16.21
C GLY A 191 16.60 11.91 15.47
N ALA A 192 16.78 11.77 14.15
CA ALA A 192 17.45 12.76 13.31
C ALA A 192 16.53 13.94 12.92
N MET A 193 15.29 13.67 12.54
CA MET A 193 14.35 14.69 12.05
C MET A 193 13.51 15.31 13.16
N GLY A 194 13.21 14.57 14.23
CA GLY A 194 12.36 15.06 15.31
C GLY A 194 12.81 16.39 15.92
N PRO A 195 14.11 16.61 16.24
CA PRO A 195 14.58 17.91 16.74
C PRO A 195 14.34 19.05 15.76
N ARG A 196 14.49 18.80 14.45
CA ARG A 196 14.24 19.80 13.39
C ARG A 196 12.77 20.17 13.26
N LEU A 197 11.88 19.35 13.81
CA LEU A 197 10.43 19.53 13.84
C LEU A 197 9.93 19.92 15.23
N GLY A 198 10.82 20.38 16.13
CA GLY A 198 10.46 20.90 17.45
C GLY A 198 10.31 19.84 18.56
N LEU A 199 10.75 18.59 18.34
CA LEU A 199 10.78 17.57 19.40
C LEU A 199 12.02 17.76 20.30
N GLU A 200 11.81 18.40 21.44
CA GLU A 200 12.84 18.66 22.45
C GLU A 200 12.71 17.76 23.68
N GLY A 201 13.83 17.28 24.21
CA GLY A 201 13.82 16.32 25.32
C GLY A 201 13.42 14.90 24.90
N SER A 202 13.24 13.98 25.86
CA SER A 202 13.01 12.55 25.58
C SER A 202 11.54 12.19 25.37
N MET A 203 10.63 12.77 26.15
CA MET A 203 9.20 12.41 26.15
C MET A 203 8.47 12.74 24.85
N PRO A 204 8.76 13.84 24.14
CA PRO A 204 8.05 14.16 22.88
C PRO A 204 8.27 13.16 21.75
N PHE A 205 9.29 12.30 21.83
CA PHE A 205 9.51 11.20 20.87
C PHE A 205 8.62 9.98 21.12
N PHE A 206 8.05 9.83 22.31
CA PHE A 206 7.32 8.63 22.71
C PHE A 206 6.07 8.42 21.86
N ILE A 207 5.19 9.43 21.77
CA ILE A 207 3.94 9.31 21.02
C ILE A 207 4.21 9.00 19.53
N PRO A 208 5.07 9.75 18.80
CA PRO A 208 5.42 9.40 17.43
C PRO A 208 5.95 7.97 17.25
N ALA A 209 6.78 7.50 18.19
CA ALA A 209 7.34 6.15 18.14
C ALA A 209 6.26 5.06 18.30
N ILE A 210 5.36 5.23 19.26
CA ILE A 210 4.20 4.33 19.45
C ILE A 210 3.30 4.35 18.21
N VAL A 211 3.01 5.53 17.66
CA VAL A 211 2.16 5.68 16.45
C VAL A 211 2.77 4.96 15.26
N ILE A 212 4.08 5.10 15.01
CA ILE A 212 4.76 4.40 13.91
C ILE A 212 4.66 2.89 14.08
N ALA A 213 4.95 2.37 15.28
CA ALA A 213 4.94 0.93 15.53
C ALA A 213 3.53 0.33 15.47
N TRP A 214 2.52 1.00 16.01
CA TRP A 214 1.13 0.55 15.87
C TRP A 214 0.61 0.66 14.44
N ALA A 215 0.95 1.71 13.70
CA ALA A 215 0.58 1.81 12.30
C ALA A 215 1.20 0.67 11.46
N TRP A 216 2.45 0.29 11.77
CA TRP A 216 3.06 -0.90 11.17
C TRP A 216 2.28 -2.17 11.47
N ARG A 217 1.92 -2.41 12.74
CA ARG A 217 1.14 -3.60 13.12
C ARG A 217 -0.28 -3.58 12.55
N PHE A 218 -0.86 -2.39 12.39
CA PHE A 218 -2.11 -2.20 11.66
C PHE A 218 -1.96 -2.62 10.18
N TRP A 219 -0.87 -2.26 9.50
CA TRP A 219 -0.64 -2.71 8.12
C TRP A 219 -0.56 -4.23 8.00
N VAL A 220 0.18 -4.87 8.91
CA VAL A 220 0.29 -6.34 8.99
C VAL A 220 -1.09 -6.97 9.22
N PHE A 221 -1.87 -6.41 10.14
CA PHE A 221 -3.23 -6.88 10.42
C PHE A 221 -4.16 -6.71 9.21
N LEU A 222 -4.10 -5.56 8.52
CA LEU A 222 -4.89 -5.32 7.32
C LEU A 222 -4.54 -6.34 6.22
N ALA A 223 -3.27 -6.65 6.02
CA ALA A 223 -2.84 -7.69 5.08
C ALA A 223 -3.41 -9.08 5.46
N ALA A 224 -3.44 -9.40 6.75
CA ALA A 224 -4.04 -10.64 7.24
C ALA A 224 -5.56 -10.68 7.02
N VAL A 225 -6.28 -9.57 7.25
CA VAL A 225 -7.71 -9.45 6.95
C VAL A 225 -7.97 -9.68 5.46
N VAL A 226 -7.19 -9.05 4.58
CA VAL A 226 -7.31 -9.26 3.13
C VAL A 226 -7.07 -10.72 2.76
N GLY A 227 -6.03 -11.36 3.32
CA GLY A 227 -5.78 -12.80 3.13
C GLY A 227 -6.91 -13.71 3.65
N ALA A 228 -7.58 -13.32 4.73
CA ALA A 228 -8.74 -14.04 5.25
C ALA A 228 -9.98 -13.88 4.36
N THR A 229 -10.20 -12.70 3.78
CA THR A 229 -11.34 -12.41 2.89
C THR A 229 -11.16 -13.01 1.50
N PHE A 230 -9.92 -13.07 0.99
CA PHE A 230 -9.60 -13.62 -0.31
C PHE A 230 -8.69 -14.84 -0.18
N PRO A 231 -9.25 -16.01 0.19
CA PRO A 231 -8.47 -17.19 0.58
C PRO A 231 -7.68 -17.85 -0.56
N VAL A 232 -7.74 -17.26 -1.76
CA VAL A 232 -6.92 -17.62 -2.93
C VAL A 232 -5.44 -17.31 -2.67
N TYR A 233 -5.14 -16.24 -1.91
CA TYR A 233 -3.77 -15.82 -1.62
C TYR A 233 -3.28 -16.42 -0.31
N LYS A 234 -2.38 -17.42 -0.41
CA LYS A 234 -1.63 -17.90 0.76
C LYS A 234 -0.44 -16.97 1.00
N THR A 235 -0.44 -16.28 2.13
CA THR A 235 0.65 -15.38 2.52
C THR A 235 1.11 -15.72 3.93
N HIS A 236 2.32 -15.31 4.30
CA HIS A 236 2.82 -15.51 5.67
C HIS A 236 1.99 -14.72 6.70
N PHE A 237 1.27 -13.69 6.26
CA PHE A 237 0.42 -12.87 7.12
C PHE A 237 -0.82 -13.63 7.59
N PHE A 238 -1.40 -14.48 6.74
CA PHE A 238 -2.57 -15.28 7.09
C PHE A 238 -2.71 -16.51 6.19
N ASP A 239 -2.88 -17.67 6.83
CA ASP A 239 -3.16 -18.93 6.17
C ASP A 239 -4.63 -19.31 6.39
N PRO A 240 -5.51 -19.16 5.37
CA PRO A 240 -6.94 -19.45 5.51
C PRO A 240 -7.23 -20.94 5.74
N SER A 241 -6.29 -21.85 5.44
CA SER A 241 -6.51 -23.30 5.51
C SER A 241 -6.60 -23.88 6.93
N ARG A 242 -6.13 -23.14 7.95
CA ARG A 242 -6.07 -23.64 9.33
C ARG A 242 -7.37 -23.51 10.15
N GLY A 243 -8.49 -23.12 9.51
CA GLY A 243 -9.79 -22.95 10.17
C GLY A 243 -9.83 -21.77 11.17
N ARG A 244 -10.98 -21.58 11.86
CA ARG A 244 -11.19 -20.57 12.93
C ARG A 244 -10.68 -19.16 12.59
N ALA A 245 -10.96 -18.67 11.38
CA ALA A 245 -10.37 -17.43 10.87
C ALA A 245 -10.62 -16.21 11.77
N ALA A 246 -11.86 -16.03 12.25
CA ALA A 246 -12.22 -14.91 13.12
C ALA A 246 -11.42 -14.86 14.43
N VAL A 247 -11.29 -16.01 15.12
CA VAL A 247 -10.54 -16.12 16.38
C VAL A 247 -9.07 -15.76 16.17
N ARG A 248 -8.46 -16.28 15.11
CA ARG A 248 -7.05 -16.00 14.79
C ARG A 248 -6.81 -14.54 14.43
N LEU A 249 -7.75 -13.87 13.77
CA LEU A 249 -7.66 -12.43 13.51
C LEU A 249 -7.72 -11.63 14.82
N VAL A 250 -8.59 -12.02 15.76
CA VAL A 250 -8.65 -11.38 17.09
C VAL A 250 -7.35 -11.59 17.87
N GLU A 251 -6.80 -12.81 17.87
CA GLU A 251 -5.50 -13.11 18.48
C GLU A 251 -4.38 -12.28 17.85
N LEU A 252 -4.34 -12.21 16.52
CA LEU A 252 -3.37 -11.41 15.77
C LEU A 252 -3.49 -9.92 16.11
N MET A 253 -4.71 -9.40 16.30
CA MET A 253 -4.94 -8.02 16.71
C MET A 253 -4.40 -7.78 18.14
N GLY A 254 -4.68 -8.67 19.09
CA GLY A 254 -4.19 -8.58 20.47
C GLY A 254 -2.66 -8.62 20.55
N LEU A 255 -2.04 -9.59 19.89
CA LEU A 255 -0.57 -9.66 19.73
C LEU A 255 -0.03 -8.44 18.96
N GLY A 256 -0.81 -7.94 18.00
CA GLY A 256 -0.55 -6.73 17.24
C GLY A 256 -0.33 -5.52 18.12
N ILE A 257 -1.25 -5.27 19.06
CA ILE A 257 -1.21 -4.16 20.01
C ILE A 257 0.02 -4.27 20.92
N LEU A 258 0.25 -5.45 21.50
CA LEU A 258 1.37 -5.69 22.40
C LEU A 258 2.72 -5.51 21.69
N GLU A 259 2.92 -6.18 20.56
CA GLU A 259 4.17 -6.06 19.81
C GLU A 259 4.39 -4.63 19.31
N GLY A 260 3.34 -3.95 18.84
CA GLY A 260 3.46 -2.56 18.44
C GLY A 260 3.86 -1.64 19.59
N PHE A 261 3.40 -1.90 20.82
CA PHE A 261 3.87 -1.18 22.00
C PHE A 261 5.36 -1.45 22.27
N VAL A 262 5.79 -2.72 22.26
CA VAL A 262 7.19 -3.12 22.48
C VAL A 262 8.11 -2.48 21.45
N PHE A 263 7.78 -2.58 20.16
CA PHE A 263 8.56 -1.96 19.09
C PHE A 263 8.53 -0.43 19.18
N GLY A 264 7.41 0.16 19.59
CA GLY A 264 7.32 1.60 19.82
C GLY A 264 8.25 2.08 20.93
N VAL A 265 8.39 1.32 22.03
CA VAL A 265 9.38 1.60 23.08
C VAL A 265 10.81 1.49 22.54
N VAL A 266 11.11 0.48 21.71
CA VAL A 266 12.42 0.33 21.07
C VAL A 266 12.74 1.53 20.17
N ILE A 267 11.81 1.92 19.29
CA ILE A 267 11.95 3.09 18.41
C ILE A 267 12.16 4.36 19.22
N TRP A 268 11.42 4.53 20.32
CA TRP A 268 11.53 5.69 21.21
C TRP A 268 12.93 5.78 21.84
N ILE A 269 13.44 4.69 22.40
CA ILE A 269 14.78 4.62 22.99
C ILE A 269 15.84 4.97 21.94
N MET A 270 15.75 4.37 20.75
CA MET A 270 16.67 4.66 19.64
C MET A 270 16.64 6.13 19.25
N ALA A 271 15.45 6.69 19.02
CA ALA A 271 15.28 8.09 18.61
C ALA A 271 15.85 9.05 19.65
N MET A 272 15.62 8.80 20.94
CA MET A 272 16.18 9.57 22.04
C MET A 272 17.72 9.52 22.04
N CYS A 273 18.31 8.32 21.93
CA CYS A 273 19.76 8.16 21.92
C CYS A 273 20.42 8.93 20.76
N ILE A 274 19.85 8.81 19.56
CA ILE A 274 20.35 9.47 18.35
C ILE A 274 20.20 10.99 18.44
N SER A 275 19.05 11.45 18.94
CA SER A 275 18.80 12.88 19.15
C SER A 275 19.79 13.49 20.14
N ARG A 276 20.15 12.76 21.21
CA ARG A 276 21.17 13.22 22.17
C ARG A 276 22.57 13.23 21.56
N ALA A 277 22.92 12.20 20.78
CA ALA A 277 24.22 12.12 20.13
C ALA A 277 24.43 13.27 19.15
N THR A 278 23.42 13.58 18.32
CA THR A 278 23.50 14.64 17.30
C THR A 278 23.54 16.04 17.89
N ARG A 279 22.84 16.32 18.99
CA ARG A 279 22.88 17.64 19.66
C ARG A 279 24.23 17.95 20.30
N ARG A 280 24.94 16.93 20.82
CA ARG A 280 26.25 17.10 21.44
C ARG A 280 27.32 17.53 20.42
N THR A 281 27.19 17.10 19.16
CA THR A 281 28.13 17.44 18.09
C THR A 281 27.96 18.88 17.61
N THR A 282 26.76 19.46 17.67
CA THR A 282 26.52 20.85 17.23
C THR A 282 26.89 21.90 18.28
N ALA A 283 27.14 21.50 19.52
CA ALA A 283 27.47 22.39 20.63
C ALA A 283 28.98 22.41 20.97
N ALA A 284 29.78 21.58 20.30
CA ALA A 284 31.24 21.51 20.41
C ALA A 284 31.88 22.14 19.16
#